data_AF-A0A958BVP2-F1
#
_entry.id   AF-A0A958BVP2-F1
#
_cell.length_a   1.000
_cell.length_b   1.000
_cell.length_c   1.000
_cell.angle_alpha   90.00
_cell.angle_beta   90.00
_cell.angle_gamma   90.00
#
_symmetry.space_group_name_H-M   'P 1'
#
loop_
_entity.id
_entity.type
_entity.pdbx_description
1 polymer ?
#
loop_
_entity_poly.entity_id
_entity_poly.type
_entity_poly.pdbx_seq_one_letter_code
_entity_poly.pdbx_strand_id
1 'polypeptide(L)'
;MPDINVNERQLDEQLAQLEQARPWSPRVISKLETFIRTAPDVEVFRVNPVQYALERSVSEAEALDLFLHATKIGLFEMDWHIVCPHCGFIIDNLHTMKQLRTHYVCAYCGAERDFALDDYIQVAFTISPQVRDTRYHHPELLSIEDIFLNYRLSKDVISPIPAYPTWPEAIEHVTRYLRYIEPGEKVTAELDELPPGVLRAMDGRACLQLTMTDEPSEQASVIPIRLVDGKFQSDDPELQPRSLTRHSMIEQPVQFRYDLQREVPSGKLVFELENRENRRSALCIYHTGRLPPPMLTLRPSLSGKKLLTTQTFGDLFRSEVIKTDETLSIRDITFLFTDLKGSTAMYEQVGDANAYFLVHQHFDALSRVIRDRNGAIVKTIGD
;
A
#
# COMPACT_ATOMS: atom_id res chain seq x y z
N MET A 1 -24.26 4.80 12.15
CA MET A 1 -23.16 5.24 11.27
C MET A 1 -22.56 6.47 11.92
N PRO A 2 -21.22 6.61 12.01
CA PRO A 2 -20.65 7.87 12.47
C PRO A 2 -21.17 9.01 11.59
N ASP A 3 -21.39 10.18 12.19
CA ASP A 3 -21.84 11.36 11.45
C ASP A 3 -20.75 11.77 10.46
N ILE A 4 -21.06 11.65 9.17
CA ILE A 4 -20.18 12.12 8.10
C ILE A 4 -20.17 13.65 8.17
N ASN A 5 -19.03 14.22 8.56
CA ASN A 5 -18.84 15.67 8.67
C ASN A 5 -18.03 16.19 7.49
N VAL A 6 -18.69 16.90 6.58
CA VAL A 6 -18.07 17.52 5.40
C VAL A 6 -18.05 19.02 5.58
N ASN A 7 -16.89 19.63 5.34
CA ASN A 7 -16.74 21.07 5.23
C ASN A 7 -17.28 21.52 3.86
N GLU A 8 -18.57 21.83 3.84
CA GLU A 8 -19.32 22.20 2.62
C GLU A 8 -18.66 23.33 1.82
N ARG A 9 -18.23 24.39 2.51
CA ARG A 9 -17.58 25.53 1.86
C ARG A 9 -16.29 25.12 1.18
N GLN A 10 -15.47 24.33 1.85
CA GLN A 10 -14.19 23.85 1.30
C GLN A 10 -14.40 22.91 0.11
N LEU A 11 -15.39 22.00 0.23
CA LEU A 11 -15.74 21.07 -0.84
C LEU A 11 -16.19 21.83 -2.09
N ASP A 12 -17.12 22.78 -1.96
CA ASP A 12 -17.63 23.57 -3.09
C ASP A 12 -16.52 24.40 -3.76
N GLU A 13 -15.65 25.03 -2.96
CA GLU A 13 -14.50 25.81 -3.46
C GLU A 13 -13.52 24.93 -4.26
N GLN A 14 -13.26 23.70 -3.81
CA GLN A 14 -12.37 22.78 -4.50
C GLN A 14 -13.03 22.13 -5.73
N LEU A 15 -14.31 21.77 -5.67
CA LEU A 15 -15.02 21.26 -6.86
C LEU A 15 -15.04 22.31 -7.97
N ALA A 16 -15.24 23.59 -7.64
CA ALA A 16 -15.15 24.68 -8.61
C ALA A 16 -13.74 24.82 -9.23
N GLN A 17 -12.68 24.67 -8.45
CA GLN A 17 -11.30 24.66 -8.97
C GLN A 17 -11.02 23.43 -9.85
N LEU A 18 -11.57 22.28 -9.48
CA LEU A 18 -11.44 21.04 -10.25
C LEU A 18 -12.07 21.20 -11.64
N GLU A 19 -13.28 21.78 -11.70
CA GLU A 19 -13.99 22.08 -12.95
C GLU A 19 -13.26 23.09 -13.83
N GLN A 20 -12.51 24.02 -13.23
CA GLN A 20 -11.69 24.99 -13.98
C GLN A 20 -10.37 24.39 -14.50
N ALA A 21 -9.85 23.33 -13.87
CA ALA A 21 -8.56 22.74 -14.23
C ALA A 21 -8.58 22.12 -15.64
N ARG A 22 -9.72 21.55 -16.05
CA ARG A 22 -9.98 21.03 -17.41
C ARG A 22 -11.47 20.71 -17.58
N PRO A 23 -11.94 20.48 -18.82
CA PRO A 23 -13.29 19.98 -19.04
C PRO A 23 -13.49 18.59 -18.42
N TRP A 24 -14.51 18.46 -17.57
CA TRP A 24 -15.02 17.20 -17.03
C TRP A 24 -16.46 17.01 -17.47
N SER A 25 -16.90 15.75 -17.59
CA SER A 25 -18.34 15.52 -17.72
C SER A 25 -19.04 15.85 -16.39
N PRO A 26 -20.21 16.49 -16.40
CA PRO A 26 -20.96 16.79 -15.16
C PRO A 26 -21.24 15.53 -14.32
N ARG A 27 -21.37 14.36 -14.99
CA ARG A 27 -21.56 13.07 -14.35
C ARG A 27 -20.36 12.64 -13.52
N VAL A 28 -19.14 12.95 -13.94
CA VAL A 28 -17.91 12.59 -13.19
C VAL A 28 -17.79 13.41 -11.92
N ILE A 29 -18.01 14.73 -12.00
CA ILE A 29 -18.00 15.62 -10.84
C ILE A 29 -19.10 15.24 -9.85
N SER A 30 -20.33 15.03 -10.32
CA SER A 30 -21.45 14.61 -9.47
C SER A 30 -21.19 13.26 -8.78
N LYS A 31 -20.55 12.29 -9.46
CA LYS A 31 -20.16 11.01 -8.86
C LYS A 31 -19.13 11.19 -7.74
N LEU A 32 -18.12 12.04 -7.96
CA LEU A 32 -17.07 12.34 -6.98
C LEU A 32 -17.64 13.05 -5.76
N GLU A 33 -18.46 14.08 -5.98
CA GLU A 33 -19.14 14.82 -4.92
C GLU A 33 -20.01 13.88 -4.07
N THR A 34 -20.86 13.07 -4.72
CA THR A 34 -21.70 12.09 -4.02
C THR A 34 -20.86 11.11 -3.21
N PHE A 35 -19.72 10.66 -3.77
CA PHE A 35 -18.79 9.77 -3.09
C PHE A 35 -18.22 10.41 -1.83
N ILE A 36 -17.72 11.65 -1.91
CA ILE A 36 -17.18 12.39 -0.75
C ILE A 36 -18.25 12.60 0.32
N ARG A 37 -19.49 12.88 -0.07
CA ARG A 37 -20.60 13.18 0.86
C ARG A 37 -21.18 11.96 1.57
N THR A 38 -21.18 10.79 0.92
CA THR A 38 -22.01 9.65 1.37
C THR A 38 -21.23 8.37 1.62
N ALA A 39 -20.03 8.21 1.06
CA ALA A 39 -19.26 6.98 1.26
C ALA A 39 -18.79 6.86 2.72
N PRO A 40 -18.72 5.65 3.30
CA PRO A 40 -18.10 5.43 4.60
C PRO A 40 -16.64 5.89 4.64
N ASP A 41 -16.11 6.20 5.83
CA ASP A 41 -14.73 6.67 6.00
C ASP A 41 -13.69 5.74 5.36
N VAL A 42 -13.91 4.42 5.42
CA VAL A 42 -12.99 3.41 4.87
C VAL A 42 -12.90 3.46 3.34
N GLU A 43 -13.96 3.94 2.69
CA GLU A 43 -14.04 4.05 1.23
C GLU A 43 -13.27 5.28 0.74
N VAL A 44 -13.30 6.39 1.48
CA VAL A 44 -12.58 7.64 1.17
C VAL A 44 -11.13 7.67 1.67
N PHE A 45 -10.73 6.66 2.46
CA PHE A 45 -9.36 6.43 2.90
C PHE A 45 -8.63 5.52 1.91
N ARG A 46 -7.47 5.93 1.38
CA ARG A 46 -6.66 5.16 0.40
C ARG A 46 -7.43 4.70 -0.85
N VAL A 47 -8.29 5.54 -1.42
CA VAL A 47 -9.04 5.22 -2.64
C VAL A 47 -8.12 4.67 -3.74
N ASN A 48 -8.44 3.47 -4.22
CA ASN A 48 -7.82 2.89 -5.40
C ASN A 48 -8.58 3.42 -6.63
N PRO A 49 -7.97 4.27 -7.47
CA PRO A 49 -8.67 4.91 -8.60
C PRO A 49 -9.11 3.88 -9.65
N VAL A 50 -8.44 2.73 -9.73
CA VAL A 50 -8.78 1.64 -10.66
C VAL A 50 -10.10 0.97 -10.25
N GLN A 51 -10.27 0.72 -8.95
CA GLN A 51 -11.53 0.17 -8.43
C GLN A 51 -12.64 1.22 -8.49
N TYR A 52 -12.34 2.48 -8.14
CA TYR A 52 -13.29 3.59 -8.27
C TYR A 52 -13.82 3.72 -9.72
N ALA A 53 -12.94 3.60 -10.72
CA ALA A 53 -13.32 3.65 -12.13
C ALA A 53 -14.33 2.54 -12.48
N LEU A 54 -14.07 1.31 -12.05
CA LEU A 54 -14.94 0.15 -12.26
C LEU A 54 -16.31 0.36 -11.60
N GLU A 55 -16.32 0.67 -10.30
CA GLU A 55 -17.53 0.80 -9.48
C GLU A 55 -18.40 1.97 -9.91
N ARG A 56 -17.77 3.08 -10.33
CA ARG A 56 -18.49 4.28 -10.75
C ARG A 56 -18.69 4.34 -12.26
N SER A 57 -18.29 3.33 -13.03
CA SER A 57 -18.42 3.32 -14.49
C SER A 57 -17.85 4.60 -15.12
N VAL A 58 -16.58 4.87 -14.82
CA VAL A 58 -15.74 5.92 -15.40
C VAL A 58 -14.53 5.22 -16.02
N SER A 59 -13.92 5.79 -17.07
CA SER A 59 -12.71 5.16 -17.62
C SER A 59 -11.56 5.24 -16.61
N GLU A 60 -10.67 4.26 -16.60
CA GLU A 60 -9.54 4.26 -15.67
C GLU A 60 -8.64 5.50 -15.83
N ALA A 61 -8.39 5.92 -17.08
CA ALA A 61 -7.62 7.12 -17.37
C ALA A 61 -8.31 8.39 -16.83
N GLU A 62 -9.63 8.52 -17.02
CA GLU A 62 -10.39 9.66 -16.50
C GLU A 62 -10.46 9.65 -14.96
N ALA A 63 -10.57 8.49 -14.32
CA ALA A 63 -10.51 8.37 -12.86
C ALA A 63 -9.13 8.74 -12.32
N LEU A 64 -8.05 8.28 -12.95
CA LEU A 64 -6.69 8.64 -12.55
C LEU A 64 -6.45 10.15 -12.68
N ASP A 65 -6.80 10.73 -13.82
CA ASP A 65 -6.72 12.18 -14.02
C ASP A 65 -7.53 12.93 -12.97
N LEU A 66 -8.74 12.46 -12.65
CA LEU A 66 -9.63 13.06 -11.67
C LEU A 66 -8.95 13.14 -10.30
N PHE A 67 -8.40 12.01 -9.80
CA PHE A 67 -7.73 11.99 -8.50
C PHE A 67 -6.42 12.79 -8.49
N LEU A 68 -5.68 12.85 -9.61
CA LEU A 68 -4.47 13.66 -9.71
C LEU A 68 -4.76 15.17 -9.68
N HIS A 69 -5.77 15.63 -10.43
CA HIS A 69 -6.21 17.01 -10.37
C HIS A 69 -6.83 17.36 -9.02
N ALA A 70 -7.64 16.47 -8.46
CA ALA A 70 -8.21 16.63 -7.12
C ALA A 70 -7.13 16.72 -6.04
N THR A 71 -6.05 15.93 -6.17
CA THR A 71 -4.88 16.02 -5.27
C THR A 71 -4.17 17.35 -5.42
N LYS A 72 -3.99 17.84 -6.66
CA LYS A 72 -3.31 19.11 -6.93
C LYS A 72 -3.97 20.31 -6.24
N ILE A 73 -5.29 20.29 -6.11
CA ILE A 73 -6.08 21.36 -5.48
C ILE A 73 -6.38 21.09 -3.99
N GLY A 74 -5.82 20.03 -3.43
CA GLY A 74 -5.95 19.67 -2.01
C GLY A 74 -7.28 19.03 -1.63
N LEU A 75 -8.03 18.47 -2.59
CA LEU A 75 -9.24 17.68 -2.29
C LEU A 75 -8.86 16.28 -1.78
N PHE A 76 -7.78 15.71 -2.31
CA PHE A 76 -7.20 14.45 -1.84
C PHE A 76 -5.72 14.63 -1.54
N GLU A 77 -5.18 13.73 -0.75
CA GLU A 77 -3.76 13.49 -0.53
C GLU A 77 -3.39 12.19 -1.25
N MET A 78 -2.18 12.11 -1.79
CA MET A 78 -1.69 10.96 -2.54
C MET A 78 -0.60 10.27 -1.74
N ASP A 79 -0.79 8.97 -1.49
CA ASP A 79 0.08 8.15 -0.66
C ASP A 79 0.62 6.96 -1.46
N TRP A 80 1.85 6.54 -1.13
CA TRP A 80 2.51 5.37 -1.68
C TRP A 80 2.59 4.28 -0.62
N HIS A 81 2.05 3.10 -0.92
CA HIS A 81 1.99 1.96 -0.02
C HIS A 81 2.82 0.81 -0.55
N ILE A 82 3.69 0.27 0.31
CA ILE A 82 4.41 -0.96 0.02
C ILE A 82 3.61 -2.11 0.60
N VAL A 83 2.99 -2.91 -0.27
CA VAL A 83 2.15 -4.03 0.15
C VAL A 83 2.93 -5.32 0.11
N CYS A 84 2.97 -6.03 1.24
CA CYS A 84 3.53 -7.36 1.31
C CYS A 84 2.64 -8.34 0.52
N PRO A 85 3.12 -8.95 -0.58
CA PRO A 85 2.28 -9.84 -1.38
C PRO A 85 1.98 -11.18 -0.68
N HIS A 86 2.64 -11.48 0.43
CA HIS A 86 2.44 -12.73 1.15
C HIS A 86 1.33 -12.65 2.21
N CYS A 87 1.01 -11.44 2.71
CA CYS A 87 -0.01 -11.26 3.75
C CYS A 87 -0.91 -10.05 3.57
N GLY A 88 -0.65 -9.21 2.56
CA GLY A 88 -1.44 -8.01 2.29
C GLY A 88 -1.15 -6.84 3.23
N PHE A 89 -0.20 -6.99 4.16
CA PHE A 89 0.15 -5.95 5.12
C PHE A 89 0.89 -4.80 4.43
N ILE A 90 0.52 -3.58 4.78
CA ILE A 90 1.18 -2.36 4.33
C ILE A 90 2.42 -2.16 5.21
N ILE A 91 3.56 -2.45 4.64
CA ILE A 91 4.87 -2.41 5.32
C ILE A 91 5.24 -0.96 5.63
N ASP A 92 4.97 -0.06 4.70
CA ASP A 92 5.33 1.35 4.82
C ASP A 92 4.27 2.22 4.13
N ASN A 93 4.08 3.43 4.65
CA ASN A 93 3.21 4.46 4.08
C ASN A 93 4.03 5.74 3.87
N LEU A 94 4.19 6.13 2.61
CA LEU A 94 5.10 7.19 2.21
C LEU A 94 4.33 8.31 1.51
N HIS A 95 4.51 9.53 1.99
CA HIS A 95 3.88 10.72 1.40
C HIS A 95 4.68 11.28 0.22
N THR A 96 5.93 10.83 0.02
CA THR A 96 6.79 11.29 -1.09
C THR A 96 7.65 10.14 -1.61
N MET A 97 8.03 10.21 -2.89
CA MET A 97 8.95 9.22 -3.47
C MET A 97 10.35 9.20 -2.85
N LYS A 98 10.77 10.28 -2.16
CA LYS A 98 12.11 10.36 -1.52
C LYS A 98 12.30 9.38 -0.37
N GLN A 99 11.22 8.90 0.20
CA GLN A 99 11.25 7.98 1.34
C GLN A 99 11.24 6.50 0.89
N LEU A 100 11.06 6.25 -0.40
CA LEU A 100 10.92 4.92 -0.94
C LEU A 100 12.26 4.18 -0.89
N ARG A 101 12.29 3.06 -0.18
CA ARG A 101 13.36 2.08 -0.23
C ARG A 101 12.89 0.90 -1.07
N THR A 102 13.80 0.04 -1.50
CA THR A 102 13.42 -1.16 -2.25
C THR A 102 13.47 -2.43 -1.42
N HIS A 103 14.12 -2.45 -0.26
CA HIS A 103 14.29 -3.66 0.56
C HIS A 103 13.56 -3.57 1.90
N TYR A 104 12.69 -4.53 2.21
CA TYR A 104 11.95 -4.55 3.48
C TYR A 104 11.73 -5.95 4.06
N VAL A 105 11.61 -6.01 5.39
CA VAL A 105 11.09 -7.14 6.15
C VAL A 105 9.69 -6.82 6.63
N CYS A 106 8.72 -7.66 6.29
CA CYS A 106 7.33 -7.47 6.71
C CYS A 106 7.15 -7.82 8.20
N ALA A 107 6.75 -6.86 9.02
CA ALA A 107 6.49 -7.09 10.45
C ALA A 107 5.28 -8.00 10.73
N TYR A 108 4.40 -8.22 9.74
CA TYR A 108 3.30 -9.17 9.88
C TYR A 108 3.82 -10.60 9.73
N CYS A 109 4.25 -10.98 8.52
CA CYS A 109 4.58 -12.37 8.22
C CYS A 109 6.06 -12.74 8.33
N GLY A 110 6.96 -11.75 8.48
CA GLY A 110 8.41 -11.91 8.48
C GLY A 110 9.06 -11.95 7.10
N ALA A 111 8.29 -11.92 6.00
CA ALA A 111 8.87 -12.02 4.65
C ALA A 111 9.84 -10.88 4.35
N GLU A 112 11.06 -11.21 3.92
CA GLU A 112 12.11 -10.29 3.52
C GLU A 112 12.27 -10.32 2.01
N ARG A 113 12.09 -9.17 1.35
CA ARG A 113 12.14 -9.09 -0.13
C ARG A 113 12.51 -7.70 -0.62
N ASP A 114 12.95 -7.68 -1.88
CA ASP A 114 13.02 -6.46 -2.66
C ASP A 114 11.68 -6.19 -3.38
N PHE A 115 11.34 -4.91 -3.50
CA PHE A 115 10.10 -4.40 -4.04
C PHE A 115 10.37 -3.58 -5.30
N ALA A 116 9.55 -3.82 -6.34
CA ALA A 116 9.55 -3.09 -7.59
C ALA A 116 8.28 -2.23 -7.70
N LEU A 117 8.36 -1.16 -8.49
CA LEU A 117 7.29 -0.16 -8.63
C LEU A 117 6.02 -0.67 -9.29
N ASP A 118 6.09 -1.77 -10.03
CA ASP A 118 4.99 -2.29 -10.83
C ASP A 118 4.07 -3.26 -10.11
N ASP A 119 4.57 -4.03 -9.14
CA ASP A 119 3.80 -5.15 -8.58
C ASP A 119 3.38 -4.98 -7.12
N TYR A 120 4.12 -4.21 -6.32
CA TYR A 120 3.93 -4.18 -4.87
C TYR A 120 3.87 -2.78 -4.25
N ILE A 121 4.16 -1.76 -5.06
CA ILE A 121 4.04 -0.36 -4.66
C ILE A 121 2.72 0.16 -5.24
N GLN A 122 1.72 0.31 -4.38
CA GLN A 122 0.40 0.82 -4.73
C GLN A 122 0.32 2.32 -4.42
N VAL A 123 -0.25 3.08 -5.32
CA VAL A 123 -0.59 4.49 -5.09
C VAL A 123 -2.08 4.57 -4.80
N ALA A 124 -2.44 5.32 -3.76
CA ALA A 124 -3.82 5.53 -3.40
C ALA A 124 -4.06 6.99 -2.97
N PHE A 125 -5.34 7.38 -2.90
CA PHE A 125 -5.74 8.74 -2.62
C PHE A 125 -6.61 8.81 -1.37
N THR A 126 -6.27 9.63 -0.39
CA THR A 126 -7.04 9.81 0.84
C THR A 126 -7.71 11.18 0.83
N ILE A 127 -9.00 11.27 1.15
CA ILE A 127 -9.71 12.57 1.23
C ILE A 127 -8.97 13.52 2.17
N SER A 128 -8.84 14.81 1.82
CA SER A 128 -8.14 15.75 2.71
C SER A 128 -8.93 16.00 4.01
N PRO A 129 -8.27 16.05 5.19
CA PRO A 129 -8.93 16.41 6.45
C PRO A 129 -9.55 17.81 6.45
N GLN A 130 -9.10 18.72 5.57
CA GLN A 130 -9.71 20.05 5.43
C GLN A 130 -11.13 20.00 4.84
N VAL A 131 -11.43 18.93 4.11
CA VAL A 131 -12.69 18.70 3.39
C VAL A 131 -13.59 17.79 4.19
N ARG A 132 -13.03 16.67 4.65
CA ARG A 132 -13.76 15.68 5.44
C ARG A 132 -12.76 15.01 6.36
N ASP A 133 -12.82 15.34 7.64
CA ASP A 133 -12.00 14.69 8.63
C ASP A 133 -12.57 13.30 8.98
N THR A 134 -11.77 12.26 8.78
CA THR A 134 -12.14 10.87 9.00
C THR A 134 -11.34 10.28 10.14
N ARG A 135 -11.82 9.19 10.74
CA ARG A 135 -11.08 8.47 11.77
C ARG A 135 -9.69 7.97 11.31
N TYR A 136 -9.47 7.80 10.01
CA TYR A 136 -8.20 7.32 9.46
C TYR A 136 -7.12 8.40 9.35
N HIS A 137 -7.47 9.69 9.52
CA HIS A 137 -6.48 10.75 9.73
C HIS A 137 -5.87 10.73 11.12
N HIS A 138 -6.53 10.06 12.08
CA HIS A 138 -6.14 9.96 13.47
C HIS A 138 -5.86 8.50 13.85
N PRO A 139 -4.84 7.84 13.25
CA PRO A 139 -4.55 6.42 13.47
C PRO A 139 -4.27 6.07 14.95
N GLU A 140 -3.81 7.03 15.74
CA GLU A 140 -3.60 6.91 17.19
C GLU A 140 -4.90 6.80 18.00
N LEU A 141 -6.03 7.17 17.42
CA LEU A 141 -7.36 7.08 18.04
C LEU A 141 -8.17 5.87 17.57
N LEU A 142 -7.69 5.12 16.57
CA LEU A 142 -8.38 3.94 16.06
C LEU A 142 -8.48 2.84 17.12
N SER A 143 -9.54 2.03 17.04
CA SER A 143 -9.61 0.79 17.79
C SER A 143 -8.54 -0.19 17.33
N ILE A 144 -8.26 -1.22 18.14
CA ILE A 144 -7.24 -2.21 17.78
C ILE A 144 -7.64 -3.02 16.53
N GLU A 145 -8.94 -3.23 16.32
CA GLU A 145 -9.50 -3.86 15.13
C GLU A 145 -9.30 -2.96 13.91
N ASP A 146 -9.64 -1.67 14.00
CA ASP A 146 -9.51 -0.76 12.87
C ASP A 146 -8.06 -0.50 12.47
N ILE A 147 -7.15 -0.33 13.44
CA ILE A 147 -5.73 -0.14 13.13
C ILE A 147 -5.16 -1.37 12.42
N PHE A 148 -5.63 -2.57 12.78
CA PHE A 148 -5.10 -3.81 12.26
C PHE A 148 -5.75 -4.21 10.94
N LEU A 149 -7.08 -4.30 10.92
CA LEU A 149 -7.87 -4.84 9.82
C LEU A 149 -8.10 -3.83 8.68
N ASN A 150 -8.20 -2.54 9.00
CA ASN A 150 -8.58 -1.51 8.03
C ASN A 150 -7.47 -0.50 7.73
N TYR A 151 -6.56 -0.24 8.67
CA TYR A 151 -5.47 0.72 8.47
C TYR A 151 -4.14 0.06 8.05
N ARG A 152 -3.83 -1.15 8.50
CA ARG A 152 -2.53 -1.79 8.19
C ARG A 152 -2.63 -2.88 7.12
N LEU A 153 -3.81 -3.34 6.78
CA LEU A 153 -4.02 -4.26 5.66
C LEU A 153 -4.41 -3.50 4.40
N SER A 154 -3.91 -3.96 3.25
CA SER A 154 -4.40 -3.50 1.96
C SER A 154 -5.81 -4.01 1.72
N LYS A 155 -6.68 -3.08 1.34
CA LYS A 155 -8.07 -3.34 0.94
C LYS A 155 -8.22 -3.97 -0.45
N ASP A 156 -7.13 -4.01 -1.21
CA ASP A 156 -7.12 -4.59 -2.56
C ASP A 156 -6.81 -6.09 -2.54
N VAL A 157 -6.57 -6.71 -1.39
CA VAL A 157 -6.32 -8.15 -1.32
C VAL A 157 -7.59 -8.93 -1.63
N ILE A 158 -7.49 -9.86 -2.57
CA ILE A 158 -8.53 -10.86 -2.83
C ILE A 158 -8.31 -12.00 -1.85
N SER A 159 -9.31 -12.28 -1.01
CA SER A 159 -9.23 -13.38 -0.06
C SER A 159 -9.03 -14.72 -0.81
N PRO A 160 -7.98 -15.49 -0.47
CA PRO A 160 -7.77 -16.82 -1.04
C PRO A 160 -8.60 -17.90 -0.35
N ILE A 161 -9.35 -17.55 0.71
CA ILE A 161 -10.13 -18.51 1.51
C ILE A 161 -11.61 -18.31 1.17
N PRO A 162 -12.24 -19.24 0.43
CA PRO A 162 -13.63 -19.08 -0.03
C PRO A 162 -14.67 -18.86 1.08
N ALA A 163 -14.39 -19.36 2.30
CA ALA A 163 -15.26 -19.16 3.46
C ALA A 163 -15.29 -17.71 3.98
N TYR A 164 -14.29 -16.90 3.63
CA TYR A 164 -14.14 -15.51 4.06
C TYR A 164 -14.04 -14.61 2.83
N PRO A 165 -15.15 -14.01 2.36
CA PRO A 165 -15.18 -13.26 1.10
C PRO A 165 -14.26 -12.04 1.09
N THR A 166 -13.97 -11.45 2.26
CA THR A 166 -13.01 -10.34 2.38
C THR A 166 -11.74 -10.78 3.10
N TRP A 167 -10.63 -10.13 2.78
CA TRP A 167 -9.36 -10.41 3.46
C TRP A 167 -9.36 -10.03 4.96
N PRO A 168 -9.95 -8.89 5.38
CA PRO A 168 -10.14 -8.59 6.80
C PRO A 168 -10.86 -9.70 7.58
N GLU A 169 -11.95 -10.28 7.05
CA GLU A 169 -12.65 -11.40 7.69
C GLU A 169 -11.75 -12.65 7.83
N ALA A 170 -10.94 -12.94 6.80
CA ALA A 170 -9.99 -14.04 6.85
C ALA A 170 -8.93 -13.82 7.93
N ILE A 171 -8.42 -12.59 8.06
CA ILE A 171 -7.43 -12.22 9.07
C ILE A 171 -8.04 -12.24 10.48
N GLU A 172 -9.25 -11.71 10.64
CA GLU A 172 -9.98 -11.76 11.90
C GLU A 172 -10.17 -13.22 12.36
N HIS A 173 -10.57 -14.11 11.45
CA HIS A 173 -10.76 -15.53 11.76
C HIS A 173 -9.49 -16.23 12.27
N VAL A 174 -8.32 -15.89 11.72
CA VAL A 174 -7.04 -16.49 12.17
C VAL A 174 -6.45 -15.80 13.39
N THR A 175 -6.98 -14.62 13.76
CA THR A 175 -6.52 -13.88 14.93
C THR A 175 -6.97 -14.58 16.22
N ARG A 176 -6.07 -14.66 17.19
CA ARG A 176 -6.27 -15.32 18.49
C ARG A 176 -6.19 -14.33 19.64
N TYR A 177 -5.43 -13.26 19.46
CA TYR A 177 -5.31 -12.18 20.42
C TYR A 177 -5.07 -10.87 19.70
N LEU A 178 -5.74 -9.82 20.17
CA LEU A 178 -5.58 -8.49 19.62
C LEU A 178 -5.77 -7.46 20.75
N ARG A 179 -4.74 -6.66 21.05
CA ARG A 179 -4.82 -5.67 22.14
C ARG A 179 -3.79 -4.55 21.98
N TYR A 180 -4.15 -3.35 22.43
CA TYR A 180 -3.15 -2.32 22.74
C TYR A 180 -2.45 -2.59 24.07
N ILE A 181 -1.16 -2.28 24.13
CA ILE A 181 -0.33 -2.40 25.33
C ILE A 181 0.38 -1.07 25.53
N GLU A 182 0.14 -0.46 26.68
CA GLU A 182 0.68 0.86 27.01
C GLU A 182 2.18 0.82 27.34
N PRO A 183 2.91 1.95 27.20
CA PRO A 183 4.30 2.04 27.63
C PRO A 183 4.49 1.56 29.09
N GLY A 184 5.42 0.63 29.31
CA GLY A 184 5.72 0.04 30.61
C GLY A 184 4.72 -1.02 31.10
N GLU A 185 3.64 -1.28 30.36
CA GLU A 185 2.63 -2.28 30.75
C GLU A 185 3.18 -3.71 30.58
N LYS A 186 2.78 -4.58 31.52
CA LYS A 186 2.96 -6.03 31.45
C LYS A 186 1.59 -6.68 31.26
N VAL A 187 1.48 -7.56 30.28
CA VAL A 187 0.27 -8.29 29.96
C VAL A 187 0.54 -9.78 29.84
N THR A 188 -0.43 -10.57 30.27
CA THR A 188 -0.48 -12.01 30.03
C THR A 188 -1.60 -12.30 29.03
N ALA A 189 -1.30 -13.07 27.99
CA ALA A 189 -2.28 -13.56 27.02
C ALA A 189 -2.28 -15.08 27.02
N GLU A 190 -3.39 -15.67 27.47
CA GLU A 190 -3.60 -17.12 27.52
C GLU A 190 -4.35 -17.56 26.26
N LEU A 191 -3.77 -18.53 25.54
CA LEU A 191 -4.32 -19.08 24.32
C LEU A 191 -4.49 -20.58 24.48
N ASP A 192 -5.73 -21.04 24.48
CA ASP A 192 -6.08 -22.45 24.61
C ASP A 192 -6.35 -23.09 23.24
N GLU A 193 -6.34 -24.44 23.21
CA GLU A 193 -6.79 -25.25 22.08
C GLU A 193 -6.10 -24.93 20.74
N LEU A 194 -4.84 -24.49 20.77
CA LEU A 194 -4.11 -24.14 19.56
C LEU A 194 -3.67 -25.41 18.80
N PRO A 195 -4.09 -25.61 17.55
CA PRO A 195 -3.70 -26.80 16.80
C PRO A 195 -2.24 -26.70 16.31
N PRO A 196 -1.68 -27.81 15.81
CA PRO A 196 -0.40 -27.79 15.10
C PRO A 196 -0.41 -26.82 13.92
N GLY A 197 0.75 -26.23 13.59
CA GLY A 197 0.84 -25.19 12.56
C GLY A 197 1.79 -24.06 12.91
N VAL A 198 1.52 -22.87 12.38
CA VAL A 198 2.33 -21.67 12.59
C VAL A 198 1.52 -20.63 13.35
N LEU A 199 2.02 -20.23 14.50
CA LEU A 199 1.51 -19.10 15.27
C LEU A 199 2.51 -17.95 15.18
N ARG A 200 2.02 -16.72 15.05
CA ARG A 200 2.84 -15.52 14.98
C ARG A 200 2.32 -14.46 15.94
N ALA A 201 3.25 -13.68 16.49
CA ALA A 201 2.95 -12.46 17.22
C ALA A 201 3.65 -11.28 16.54
N MET A 202 3.01 -10.12 16.51
CA MET A 202 3.56 -8.91 15.90
C MET A 202 2.99 -7.65 16.56
N ASP A 203 3.68 -6.52 16.43
CA ASP A 203 3.15 -5.20 16.82
C ASP A 203 3.09 -4.16 15.70
N GLY A 204 3.46 -4.57 14.48
CA GLY A 204 3.66 -3.70 13.31
C GLY A 204 5.11 -3.24 13.11
N ARG A 205 6.03 -3.55 14.03
CA ARG A 205 7.49 -3.38 13.84
C ARG A 205 8.25 -4.66 14.17
N ALA A 206 7.90 -5.29 15.29
CA ALA A 206 8.47 -6.54 15.76
C ALA A 206 7.65 -7.74 15.26
N CYS A 207 8.31 -8.89 15.08
CA CYS A 207 7.65 -10.13 14.69
C CYS A 207 8.30 -11.37 15.31
N LEU A 208 7.46 -12.30 15.74
CA LEU A 208 7.83 -13.58 16.35
C LEU A 208 7.07 -14.71 15.67
N GLN A 209 7.70 -15.87 15.52
CA GLN A 209 7.08 -17.06 14.95
C GLN A 209 7.27 -18.30 15.83
N LEU A 210 6.18 -18.98 16.19
CA LEU A 210 6.20 -20.27 16.87
C LEU A 210 5.73 -21.36 15.93
N THR A 211 6.46 -22.47 15.90
CA THR A 211 6.04 -23.68 15.16
C THR A 211 5.36 -24.59 16.16
N MET A 212 4.05 -24.75 16.04
CA MET A 212 3.23 -25.63 16.88
C MET A 212 3.37 -27.07 16.39
N THR A 213 3.90 -27.96 17.20
CA THR A 213 4.17 -29.36 16.83
C THR A 213 2.90 -30.23 16.85
N ASP A 214 3.01 -31.42 16.26
CA ASP A 214 1.98 -32.46 16.23
C ASP A 214 1.62 -33.03 17.62
N GLU A 215 2.51 -32.90 18.59
CA GLU A 215 2.36 -33.47 19.93
C GLU A 215 1.74 -32.44 20.88
N PRO A 216 0.45 -32.57 21.23
CA PRO A 216 -0.18 -31.62 22.13
C PRO A 216 0.32 -31.79 23.57
N SER A 217 0.47 -30.67 24.27
CA SER A 217 0.78 -30.63 25.70
C SER A 217 -0.40 -30.07 26.48
N GLU A 218 -0.74 -30.74 27.59
CA GLU A 218 -1.68 -30.19 28.59
C GLU A 218 -1.01 -29.09 29.44
N GLN A 219 0.31 -29.12 29.58
CA GLN A 219 1.07 -28.09 30.26
C GLN A 219 1.28 -26.91 29.31
N ALA A 220 0.91 -25.71 29.78
CA ALA A 220 1.06 -24.50 29.00
C ALA A 220 2.53 -24.13 28.80
N SER A 221 2.90 -23.86 27.55
CA SER A 221 4.24 -23.32 27.25
C SER A 221 4.22 -21.80 27.44
N VAL A 222 5.13 -21.29 28.26
CA VAL A 222 5.26 -19.86 28.54
C VAL A 222 6.20 -19.23 27.52
N ILE A 223 5.78 -18.10 26.95
CA ILE A 223 6.49 -17.32 25.94
C ILE A 223 6.79 -15.93 26.52
N PRO A 224 7.91 -15.75 27.24
CA PRO A 224 8.27 -14.46 27.80
C PRO A 224 8.86 -13.58 26.70
N ILE A 225 8.27 -12.41 26.47
CA ILE A 225 8.72 -11.46 25.45
C ILE A 225 8.71 -10.04 25.98
N ARG A 226 9.64 -9.23 25.48
CA ARG A 226 9.71 -7.79 25.76
C ARG A 226 9.83 -7.05 24.46
N LEU A 227 9.08 -5.98 24.30
CA LEU A 227 9.22 -5.07 23.18
C LEU A 227 10.26 -4.00 23.54
N VAL A 228 11.41 -4.04 22.87
CA VAL A 228 12.56 -3.14 23.11
C VAL A 228 13.19 -2.77 21.77
N ASP A 229 13.42 -1.48 21.53
CA ASP A 229 13.96 -0.90 20.31
C ASP A 229 13.25 -1.39 19.02
N GLY A 230 11.93 -1.54 19.10
CA GLY A 230 11.08 -1.98 17.99
C GLY A 230 11.20 -3.47 17.64
N LYS A 231 11.76 -4.30 18.52
CA LYS A 231 11.93 -5.75 18.34
C LYS A 231 11.39 -6.53 19.53
N PHE A 232 11.00 -7.78 19.30
CA PHE A 232 10.77 -8.71 20.40
C PHE A 232 12.09 -9.29 20.91
N GLN A 233 12.28 -9.29 22.22
CA GLN A 233 13.44 -9.87 22.91
C GLN A 233 12.96 -10.82 24.01
N SER A 234 13.74 -11.85 24.29
CA SER A 234 13.49 -12.81 25.36
C SER A 234 14.79 -13.23 26.02
N ASP A 235 14.72 -13.56 27.32
CA ASP A 235 15.83 -14.21 28.04
C ASP A 235 15.73 -15.74 27.97
N ASP A 236 14.66 -16.28 27.38
CA ASP A 236 14.51 -17.72 27.15
C ASP A 236 15.53 -18.16 26.08
N PRO A 237 16.49 -19.05 26.42
CA PRO A 237 17.53 -19.47 25.48
C PRO A 237 16.99 -20.22 24.27
N GLU A 238 15.76 -20.76 24.32
CA GLU A 238 15.14 -21.45 23.19
C GLU A 238 14.43 -20.50 22.22
N LEU A 239 14.14 -19.26 22.62
CA LEU A 239 13.59 -18.21 21.76
C LEU A 239 14.74 -17.42 21.12
N GLN A 240 15.11 -17.78 19.90
CA GLN A 240 16.27 -17.20 19.21
C GLN A 240 15.86 -16.55 17.88
N PRO A 241 16.54 -15.46 17.44
CA PRO A 241 16.37 -14.94 16.09
C PRO A 241 16.77 -15.98 15.05
N ARG A 242 15.98 -16.10 13.99
CA ARG A 242 16.29 -17.03 12.88
C ARG A 242 15.77 -16.52 11.55
N SER A 243 16.50 -16.85 10.50
CA SER A 243 16.04 -16.72 9.12
C SER A 243 15.59 -18.08 8.60
N LEU A 244 14.38 -18.14 8.07
CA LEU A 244 13.83 -19.34 7.42
C LEU A 244 13.68 -19.08 5.94
N THR A 245 14.21 -19.97 5.11
CA THR A 245 13.90 -19.99 3.68
C THR A 245 12.78 -20.99 3.44
N ARG A 246 11.62 -20.51 2.99
CA ARG A 246 10.55 -21.41 2.53
C ARG A 246 10.58 -21.51 1.01
N HIS A 247 10.62 -22.74 0.54
CA HIS A 247 10.58 -23.06 -0.88
C HIS A 247 9.12 -23.27 -1.28
N SER A 248 8.65 -22.55 -2.29
CA SER A 248 7.38 -22.79 -2.95
C SER A 248 7.62 -23.70 -4.16
N MET A 249 6.64 -24.54 -4.52
CA MET A 249 6.74 -25.38 -5.72
C MET A 249 6.61 -24.59 -7.03
N ILE A 250 6.14 -23.34 -6.96
CA ILE A 250 5.76 -22.54 -8.14
C ILE A 250 6.59 -21.24 -8.24
N GLU A 251 7.33 -20.88 -7.18
CA GLU A 251 7.94 -19.55 -7.06
C GLU A 251 9.37 -19.61 -6.48
N GLN A 252 10.08 -18.48 -6.61
CA GLN A 252 11.40 -18.32 -5.99
C GLN A 252 11.31 -18.49 -4.46
N PRO A 253 12.35 -19.03 -3.82
CA PRO A 253 12.38 -19.17 -2.37
C PRO A 253 12.21 -17.81 -1.68
N VAL A 254 11.33 -17.73 -0.70
CA VAL A 254 11.12 -16.52 0.10
C VAL A 254 11.85 -16.67 1.43
N GLN A 255 12.68 -15.69 1.77
CA GLN A 255 13.30 -15.59 3.09
C GLN A 255 12.33 -14.94 4.06
N PHE A 256 12.28 -15.48 5.28
CA PHE A 256 11.52 -14.96 6.39
C PHE A 256 12.48 -14.68 7.54
N ARG A 257 12.42 -13.47 8.10
CA ARG A 257 13.18 -13.06 9.28
C ARG A 257 12.22 -12.77 10.42
N TYR A 258 12.56 -13.32 11.59
CA TYR A 258 11.82 -13.10 12.82
C TYR A 258 12.77 -12.65 13.92
N ASP A 259 12.30 -11.79 14.82
CA ASP A 259 13.06 -11.39 16.00
C ASP A 259 13.31 -12.59 16.92
N LEU A 260 12.28 -13.43 17.05
CA LEU A 260 12.31 -14.64 17.88
C LEU A 260 11.57 -15.78 17.17
N GLN A 261 12.11 -16.99 17.30
CA GLN A 261 11.48 -18.20 16.82
C GLN A 261 11.74 -19.36 17.78
N ARG A 262 10.75 -20.26 17.91
CA ARG A 262 10.88 -21.54 18.63
C ARG A 262 9.86 -22.58 18.15
N GLU A 263 10.16 -23.85 18.34
CA GLU A 263 9.17 -24.94 18.25
C GLU A 263 8.54 -25.22 19.62
N VAL A 264 7.21 -25.31 19.68
CA VAL A 264 6.47 -25.54 20.93
C VAL A 264 5.38 -26.59 20.72
N PRO A 265 5.02 -27.38 21.74
CA PRO A 265 3.87 -28.27 21.68
C PRO A 265 2.59 -27.54 21.27
N SER A 266 1.71 -28.21 20.53
CA SER A 266 0.35 -27.71 20.33
C SER A 266 -0.46 -27.75 21.65
N GLY A 267 -1.57 -27.02 21.72
CA GLY A 267 -2.39 -26.92 22.94
C GLY A 267 -2.33 -25.54 23.57
N LYS A 268 -1.87 -25.45 24.82
CA LYS A 268 -1.93 -24.22 25.62
C LYS A 268 -0.65 -23.39 25.53
N LEU A 269 -0.78 -22.10 25.23
CA LEU A 269 0.30 -21.12 25.27
C LEU A 269 -0.04 -19.95 26.19
N VAL A 270 0.96 -19.45 26.89
CA VAL A 270 0.85 -18.22 27.69
C VAL A 270 1.92 -17.24 27.22
N PHE A 271 1.52 -16.12 26.64
CA PHE A 271 2.43 -15.03 26.34
C PHE A 271 2.54 -14.11 27.54
N GLU A 272 3.76 -13.88 28.02
CA GLU A 272 4.06 -12.87 29.02
C GLU A 272 4.80 -11.72 28.33
N LEU A 273 4.10 -10.63 28.05
CA LEU A 273 4.64 -9.52 27.29
C LEU A 273 4.82 -8.26 28.14
N GLU A 274 5.99 -7.65 28.03
CA GLU A 274 6.30 -6.33 28.60
C GLU A 274 6.58 -5.33 27.48
N ASN A 275 5.83 -4.23 27.42
CA ASN A 275 6.14 -3.13 26.50
C ASN A 275 7.15 -2.18 27.15
N ARG A 276 8.42 -2.22 26.72
CA ARG A 276 9.48 -1.31 27.22
C ARG A 276 9.75 -0.14 26.26
N GLU A 277 8.91 0.03 25.25
CA GLU A 277 8.96 1.21 24.38
C GLU A 277 8.39 2.43 25.09
N ASN A 278 8.66 3.61 24.54
CA ASN A 278 8.00 4.87 24.91
C ASN A 278 6.69 5.11 24.15
N ARG A 279 6.16 4.10 23.45
CA ARG A 279 4.94 4.18 22.64
C ARG A 279 3.98 3.04 22.96
N ARG A 280 2.68 3.30 22.77
CA ARG A 280 1.66 2.24 22.77
C ARG A 280 1.94 1.25 21.63
N SER A 281 1.76 -0.03 21.90
CA SER A 281 2.01 -1.12 20.95
C SER A 281 0.70 -1.82 20.60
N ALA A 282 0.51 -2.17 19.32
CA ALA A 282 -0.69 -2.81 18.80
C ALA A 282 -0.41 -4.31 18.58
N LEU A 283 -0.50 -5.11 19.63
CA LEU A 283 -0.17 -6.53 19.58
C LEU A 283 -1.27 -7.33 18.86
N CYS A 284 -0.87 -8.11 17.87
CA CYS A 284 -1.68 -9.16 17.28
C CYS A 284 -0.97 -10.52 17.42
N ILE A 285 -1.72 -11.54 17.84
CA ILE A 285 -1.31 -12.94 17.77
C ILE A 285 -2.31 -13.69 16.89
N TYR A 286 -1.80 -14.43 15.91
CA TYR A 286 -2.64 -15.13 14.93
C TYR A 286 -2.04 -16.50 14.54
N HIS A 287 -2.90 -17.43 14.13
CA HIS A 287 -2.54 -18.81 13.82
C HIS A 287 -3.01 -19.20 12.42
N THR A 288 -2.09 -19.62 11.55
CA THR A 288 -2.36 -19.88 10.12
C THR A 288 -2.36 -21.36 9.75
N GLY A 289 -2.47 -22.28 10.72
CA GLY A 289 -2.38 -23.72 10.45
C GLY A 289 -1.04 -24.11 9.80
N ARG A 290 -1.05 -25.16 8.97
CA ARG A 290 0.14 -25.67 8.26
C ARG A 290 0.31 -25.16 6.84
N LEU A 291 -0.61 -24.33 6.36
CA LEU A 291 -0.60 -23.92 4.95
C LEU A 291 0.67 -23.11 4.67
N PRO A 292 1.43 -23.42 3.60
CA PRO A 292 2.32 -22.42 3.04
C PRO A 292 1.40 -21.27 2.60
N PRO A 293 1.66 -20.02 3.01
CA PRO A 293 0.78 -18.94 2.57
C PRO A 293 1.01 -18.79 1.07
N PRO A 294 -0.03 -18.90 0.23
CA PRO A 294 0.11 -18.55 -1.17
C PRO A 294 0.48 -17.05 -1.23
N MET A 295 1.21 -16.65 -2.27
CA MET A 295 1.21 -15.24 -2.64
C MET A 295 -0.25 -14.83 -2.87
N LEU A 296 -0.65 -13.76 -2.20
CA LEU A 296 -1.98 -13.21 -2.29
C LEU A 296 -2.14 -12.49 -3.63
N THR A 297 -3.32 -12.66 -4.22
CA THR A 297 -3.70 -11.92 -5.41
C THR A 297 -4.27 -10.57 -5.00
N LEU A 298 -3.74 -9.50 -5.59
CA LEU A 298 -4.30 -8.15 -5.44
C LEU A 298 -5.29 -7.87 -6.57
N ARG A 299 -6.35 -7.13 -6.25
CA ARG A 299 -7.21 -6.48 -7.24
C ARG A 299 -6.36 -5.53 -8.09
N PRO A 300 -6.78 -5.27 -9.35
CA PRO A 300 -6.16 -4.22 -10.16
C PRO A 300 -6.08 -2.91 -9.37
N SER A 301 -4.88 -2.37 -9.24
CA SER A 301 -4.58 -1.17 -8.47
C SER A 301 -3.62 -0.28 -9.25
N LEU A 302 -3.58 1.00 -8.88
CA LEU A 302 -2.63 1.94 -9.47
C LEU A 302 -1.24 1.61 -8.94
N SER A 303 -0.40 1.02 -9.78
CA SER A 303 1.00 0.82 -9.43
C SER A 303 1.82 2.11 -9.58
N GLY A 304 2.93 2.18 -8.85
CA GLY A 304 3.90 3.25 -9.00
C GLY A 304 4.40 3.41 -10.43
N LYS A 305 4.66 2.30 -11.14
CA LYS A 305 4.98 2.31 -12.57
C LYS A 305 3.93 3.07 -13.38
N LYS A 306 2.65 2.67 -13.23
CA LYS A 306 1.55 3.22 -14.03
C LYS A 306 1.38 4.72 -13.79
N LEU A 307 1.51 5.16 -12.53
CA LEU A 307 1.47 6.57 -12.19
C LEU A 307 2.60 7.34 -12.87
N LEU A 308 3.85 6.87 -12.76
CA LEU A 308 5.03 7.54 -13.34
C LEU A 308 4.98 7.62 -14.86
N THR A 309 4.32 6.67 -15.51
CA THR A 309 4.12 6.67 -16.97
C THR A 309 2.86 7.42 -17.41
N THR A 310 2.21 8.17 -16.51
CA THR A 310 1.03 8.98 -16.83
C THR A 310 1.43 10.44 -17.06
N GLN A 311 1.05 11.00 -18.22
CA GLN A 311 1.40 12.38 -18.58
C GLN A 311 0.92 13.41 -17.54
N THR A 312 -0.32 13.26 -17.06
CA THR A 312 -0.94 14.14 -16.06
C THR A 312 -0.12 14.20 -14.75
N PHE A 313 0.45 13.07 -14.32
CA PHE A 313 1.32 13.05 -13.15
C PHE A 313 2.58 13.88 -13.39
N GLY A 314 3.26 13.67 -14.53
CA GLY A 314 4.43 14.44 -14.92
C GLY A 314 4.17 15.95 -15.07
N ASP A 315 2.98 16.34 -15.50
CA ASP A 315 2.62 17.76 -15.64
C ASP A 315 2.30 18.42 -14.29
N LEU A 316 1.57 17.74 -13.40
CA LEU A 316 1.08 18.32 -12.14
C LEU A 316 2.07 18.21 -10.96
N PHE A 317 2.92 17.17 -10.96
CA PHE A 317 3.78 16.78 -9.83
C PHE A 317 5.28 16.76 -10.18
N ARG A 318 5.75 17.74 -10.97
CA ARG A 318 7.17 17.87 -11.38
C ARG A 318 8.20 17.89 -10.25
N SER A 319 7.78 18.20 -9.01
CA SER A 319 8.64 18.24 -7.82
C SER A 319 8.82 16.89 -7.13
N GLU A 320 8.05 15.87 -7.51
CA GLU A 320 8.23 14.51 -7.01
C GLU A 320 9.51 13.92 -7.62
N VAL A 321 10.51 13.68 -6.78
CA VAL A 321 11.81 13.13 -7.17
C VAL A 321 12.19 11.97 -6.26
N ILE A 322 12.82 10.97 -6.87
CA ILE A 322 13.43 9.84 -6.17
C ILE A 322 14.72 10.35 -5.48
N LYS A 323 15.02 9.82 -4.30
CA LYS A 323 16.26 10.15 -3.60
C LYS A 323 17.48 9.70 -4.43
N THR A 324 18.53 10.52 -4.47
CA THR A 324 19.67 10.35 -5.39
C THR A 324 20.50 9.08 -5.16
N ASP A 325 20.38 8.44 -4.00
CA ASP A 325 21.11 7.24 -3.60
C ASP A 325 20.30 5.93 -3.71
N GLU A 326 19.03 6.00 -4.13
CA GLU A 326 18.15 4.83 -4.28
C GLU A 326 17.88 4.54 -5.76
N THR A 327 17.92 3.27 -6.14
CA THR A 327 17.57 2.81 -7.49
C THR A 327 16.19 2.16 -7.47
N LEU A 328 15.21 2.76 -8.13
CA LEU A 328 13.89 2.12 -8.27
C LEU A 328 13.90 1.14 -9.43
N SER A 329 13.48 -0.09 -9.14
CA SER A 329 13.31 -1.12 -10.16
C SER A 329 11.90 -1.06 -10.76
N ILE A 330 11.84 -1.12 -12.08
CA ILE A 330 10.65 -1.38 -12.88
C ILE A 330 10.98 -2.62 -13.68
N ARG A 331 10.16 -3.68 -13.59
CA ARG A 331 10.45 -4.96 -14.28
C ARG A 331 10.27 -4.82 -15.78
N ASP A 332 9.16 -4.20 -16.17
CA ASP A 332 8.77 -4.06 -17.58
C ASP A 332 8.33 -2.63 -17.90
N ILE A 333 9.06 -1.99 -18.84
CA ILE A 333 8.74 -0.69 -19.42
C ILE A 333 9.10 -0.66 -20.91
N THR A 334 8.27 -0.01 -21.72
CA THR A 334 8.49 0.15 -23.16
C THR A 334 8.87 1.59 -23.47
N PHE A 335 9.98 1.79 -24.16
CA PHE A 335 10.40 3.10 -24.69
C PHE A 335 10.16 3.18 -26.19
N LEU A 336 9.59 4.29 -26.65
CA LEU A 336 9.45 4.64 -28.06
C LEU A 336 10.37 5.83 -28.36
N PHE A 337 11.17 5.70 -29.41
CA PHE A 337 11.97 6.79 -29.96
C PHE A 337 11.46 7.12 -31.36
N THR A 338 11.27 8.41 -31.63
CA THR A 338 10.86 8.95 -32.93
C THR A 338 11.85 10.02 -33.33
N ASP A 339 12.17 10.10 -34.61
CA ASP A 339 13.14 11.04 -35.19
C ASP A 339 12.59 11.59 -36.51
N LEU A 340 12.83 12.88 -36.77
CA LEU A 340 12.40 13.53 -38.01
C LEU A 340 13.49 13.42 -39.08
N LYS A 341 13.37 12.41 -39.93
CA LYS A 341 14.34 12.19 -41.02
C LYS A 341 14.47 13.41 -41.94
N GLY A 342 15.69 13.94 -42.05
CA GLY A 342 16.02 15.01 -42.99
C GLY A 342 15.64 16.42 -42.52
N SER A 343 15.43 16.59 -41.21
CA SER A 343 15.13 17.89 -40.59
C SER A 343 16.12 18.99 -41.00
N THR A 344 17.43 18.74 -40.97
CA THR A 344 18.44 19.74 -41.34
C THR A 344 18.23 20.32 -42.75
N ALA A 345 17.97 19.46 -43.74
CA ALA A 345 17.69 19.89 -45.10
C ALA A 345 16.36 20.66 -45.21
N MET A 346 15.37 20.31 -44.36
CA MET A 346 14.13 21.07 -44.25
C MET A 346 14.38 22.49 -43.71
N TYR A 347 15.16 22.64 -42.64
CA TYR A 347 15.54 23.95 -42.09
C TYR A 347 16.21 24.83 -43.14
N GLU A 348 17.14 24.27 -43.93
CA GLU A 348 17.80 24.98 -45.03
C GLU A 348 16.83 25.41 -46.15
N GLN A 349 15.82 24.59 -46.46
CA GLN A 349 14.92 24.82 -47.59
C GLN A 349 13.79 25.81 -47.28
N VAL A 350 13.14 25.70 -46.11
CA VAL A 350 11.95 26.49 -45.77
C VAL A 350 12.23 27.63 -44.78
N GLY A 351 13.46 27.67 -44.24
CA GLY A 351 13.90 28.64 -43.25
C GLY A 351 13.43 28.32 -41.82
N ASP A 352 14.17 28.82 -40.84
CA ASP A 352 14.05 28.45 -39.43
C ASP A 352 12.63 28.60 -38.87
N ALA A 353 11.95 29.71 -39.15
CA ALA A 353 10.62 29.97 -38.60
C ALA A 353 9.56 28.96 -39.10
N ASN A 354 9.60 28.62 -40.39
CA ASN A 354 8.66 27.67 -40.97
C ASN A 354 8.99 26.23 -40.56
N ALA A 355 10.28 25.87 -40.53
CA ALA A 355 10.73 24.57 -40.07
C ALA A 355 10.36 24.34 -38.60
N TYR A 356 10.59 25.32 -37.73
CA TYR A 356 10.20 25.28 -36.32
C TYR A 356 8.68 25.07 -36.15
N PHE A 357 7.87 25.77 -36.95
CA PHE A 357 6.42 25.60 -36.94
C PHE A 357 5.99 24.19 -37.35
N LEU A 358 6.60 23.62 -38.40
CA LEU A 358 6.32 22.25 -38.85
C LEU A 358 6.71 21.20 -37.80
N VAL A 359 7.88 21.37 -37.16
CA VAL A 359 8.32 20.51 -36.05
C VAL A 359 7.34 20.58 -34.89
N HIS A 360 6.85 21.77 -34.51
CA HIS A 360 5.85 21.90 -33.46
C HIS A 360 4.53 21.24 -33.82
N GLN A 361 4.05 21.39 -35.06
CA GLN A 361 2.86 20.67 -35.52
C GLN A 361 3.04 19.15 -35.48
N HIS A 362 4.24 18.65 -35.81
CA HIS A 362 4.59 17.25 -35.70
C HIS A 362 4.54 16.78 -34.23
N PHE A 363 5.14 17.53 -33.30
CA PHE A 363 5.07 17.25 -31.87
C PHE A 363 3.64 17.28 -31.35
N ASP A 364 2.80 18.22 -31.76
CA ASP A 364 1.39 18.26 -31.36
C ASP A 364 0.60 17.05 -31.87
N ALA A 365 0.91 16.56 -33.08
CA ALA A 365 0.31 15.35 -33.62
C ALA A 365 0.74 14.10 -32.84
N LEU A 366 2.05 13.94 -32.60
CA LEU A 366 2.58 12.82 -31.81
C LEU A 366 2.06 12.85 -30.37
N SER A 367 2.06 14.02 -29.73
CA SER A 367 1.60 14.21 -28.35
C SER A 367 0.15 13.79 -28.18
N ARG A 368 -0.72 14.11 -29.15
CA ARG A 368 -2.11 13.64 -29.17
C ARG A 368 -2.19 12.12 -29.26
N VAL A 369 -1.50 11.51 -30.21
CA VAL A 369 -1.52 10.03 -30.37
C VAL A 369 -0.98 9.33 -29.12
N ILE A 370 0.11 9.83 -28.53
CA ILE A 370 0.70 9.28 -27.30
C ILE A 370 -0.32 9.35 -26.16
N ARG A 371 -0.97 10.50 -25.96
CA ARG A 371 -1.97 10.70 -24.92
C ARG A 371 -3.20 9.81 -25.12
N ASP A 372 -3.71 9.72 -26.36
CA ASP A 372 -4.84 8.85 -26.72
C ASP A 372 -4.55 7.36 -26.49
N ARG A 373 -3.27 6.99 -26.44
CA ARG A 373 -2.79 5.63 -26.14
C ARG A 373 -2.26 5.48 -24.71
N ASN A 374 -2.54 6.44 -23.83
CA ASN A 374 -2.11 6.45 -22.42
C ASN A 374 -0.58 6.36 -22.23
N GLY A 375 0.20 6.90 -23.16
CA GLY A 375 1.64 7.07 -23.00
C GLY A 375 2.00 8.41 -22.35
N ALA A 376 3.27 8.55 -21.95
CA ALA A 376 3.84 9.80 -21.45
C ALA A 376 5.09 10.20 -22.24
N ILE A 377 5.26 11.50 -22.44
CA ILE A 377 6.42 12.08 -23.09
C ILE A 377 7.51 12.28 -22.03
N VAL A 378 8.62 11.56 -22.19
CA VAL A 378 9.76 11.66 -21.26
C VAL A 378 10.54 12.95 -21.51
N LYS A 379 10.86 13.23 -22.78
CA LYS A 379 11.60 14.42 -23.21
C LYS A 379 11.48 14.59 -24.72
N THR A 380 11.59 15.83 -25.15
CA THR A 380 11.87 16.20 -26.54
C THR A 380 13.32 16.67 -26.63
N ILE A 381 14.06 16.22 -27.64
CA ILE A 381 15.45 16.63 -27.88
C ILE A 381 15.56 17.02 -29.35
N GLY A 382 15.75 18.30 -29.64
CA GLY A 382 15.88 18.75 -31.02
C GLY A 382 14.56 18.69 -31.78
N ASP A 383 14.59 18.01 -32.93
CA ASP A 383 13.53 17.86 -33.94
C ASP A 383 12.60 16.65 -33.77
#